data_AF-A0A527W089-F1
#
_entry.id   AF-A0A527W089-F1
#
_cell.length_a   1.000
_cell.length_b   1.000
_cell.length_c   1.000
_cell.angle_alpha   90.00
_cell.angle_beta   90.00
_cell.angle_gamma   90.00
#
_symmetry.space_group_name_H-M   'P 1'
#
loop_
_entity.id
_entity.type
_entity.pdbx_description
1 polymer ?
#
loop_
_entity_poly.entity_id
_entity_poly.type
_entity_poly.pdbx_seq_one_letter_code
_entity_poly.pdbx_strand_id
1 'polypeptide(L)'
;MLKNKQTGDTFQAKTVIRGIVSRIAPDAFDRSSAFGHDHQIGEVTHYELSVDNEEWFYWDYFTTRRRQFGVDELTKARVLLGIE
;
A
#
# COMPACT_ATOMS: atom_id res chain seq x y z
N MET A 1 -5.77 -11.61 2.00
CA MET A 1 -6.46 -12.51 1.04
C MET A 1 -7.85 -11.96 0.80
N LEU A 2 -8.25 -11.78 -0.46
CA LEU A 2 -9.63 -11.46 -0.81
C LEU A 2 -10.39 -12.75 -1.03
N LYS A 3 -11.60 -12.86 -0.49
CA LYS A 3 -12.44 -14.04 -0.63
C LYS A 3 -13.73 -13.69 -1.37
N ASN A 4 -14.02 -14.39 -2.47
CA ASN A 4 -15.31 -14.32 -3.12
C ASN A 4 -16.33 -15.12 -2.28
N LYS A 5 -17.37 -14.44 -1.78
CA LYS A 5 -18.39 -15.08 -0.93
C LYS A 5 -19.33 -15.99 -1.70
N GLN A 6 -19.49 -15.80 -3.01
CA GLN A 6 -20.38 -16.57 -3.85
C GLN A 6 -19.73 -17.87 -4.33
N THR A 7 -18.51 -17.79 -4.85
CA THR A 7 -17.80 -18.96 -5.40
C THR A 7 -16.93 -19.67 -4.36
N GLY A 8 -16.54 -18.97 -3.30
CA GLY A 8 -15.59 -19.46 -2.31
C GLY A 8 -14.12 -19.24 -2.68
N ASP A 9 -13.85 -18.73 -3.89
CA ASP A 9 -12.50 -18.49 -4.40
C ASP A 9 -11.74 -17.53 -3.49
N THR A 10 -10.43 -17.74 -3.40
CA THR A 10 -9.52 -16.92 -2.59
C THR A 10 -8.39 -16.39 -3.46
N PHE A 11 -8.23 -15.07 -3.44
CA PHE A 11 -7.21 -14.36 -4.19
C PHE A 11 -6.15 -13.82 -3.23
N GLN A 12 -4.88 -13.99 -3.60
CA GLN A 12 -3.78 -13.39 -2.86
C GLN A 12 -3.80 -11.88 -3.07
N ALA A 13 -3.71 -11.12 -1.99
CA ALA A 13 -3.46 -9.68 -2.06
C ALA A 13 -2.10 -9.41 -1.45
N LYS A 14 -1.23 -8.73 -2.19
CA LYS A 14 0.11 -8.33 -1.78
C LYS A 14 0.25 -6.84 -1.94
N THR A 15 0.75 -6.18 -0.89
CA THR A 15 1.08 -4.76 -0.95
C THR A 15 2.58 -4.54 -0.71
N VAL A 16 3.13 -3.53 -1.39
CA VAL A 16 4.47 -3.00 -1.13
C VAL A 16 4.29 -1.55 -0.71
N ILE A 17 4.83 -1.22 0.46
CA ILE A 17 4.74 0.13 1.03
C ILE A 17 6.16 0.61 1.29
N ARG A 18 6.48 1.80 0.77
CA ARG A 18 7.72 2.52 1.11
C ARG A 18 7.34 3.82 1.81
N GLY A 19 8.02 4.09 2.92
CA GLY A 19 7.71 5.24 3.74
C GLY A 19 8.63 5.38 4.93
N ILE A 20 8.29 6.31 5.81
CA ILE A 20 9.01 6.59 7.06
C ILE A 20 8.22 6.00 8.21
N VAL A 21 8.87 5.15 9.02
CA VAL A 21 8.32 4.68 10.29
C VAL A 21 8.38 5.85 11.28
N SER A 22 7.21 6.39 11.64
CA SER A 22 7.10 7.57 12.52
C SER A 22 6.94 7.21 13.99
N ARG A 23 6.49 5.98 14.29
CA ARG A 23 6.29 5.50 15.65
C ARG A 23 6.55 4.01 15.75
N ILE A 24 7.19 3.63 16.84
CA ILE A 24 7.30 2.25 17.32
C ILE A 24 6.88 2.29 18.78
N ALA A 25 5.77 1.64 19.11
CA ALA A 25 5.24 1.59 20.47
C ALA A 25 5.29 0.15 20.99
N PRO A 26 6.05 -0.14 22.05
CA PRO A 26 6.00 -1.45 22.69
C PRO A 26 4.68 -1.65 23.42
N ASP A 27 4.21 -2.90 23.42
CA ASP A 27 3.12 -3.31 24.28
C ASP A 27 3.52 -3.22 25.77
N ALA A 28 2.52 -3.23 26.66
CA ALA A 28 2.75 -3.31 28.09
C ALA A 28 3.47 -4.62 28.44
N PHE A 29 4.59 -4.52 29.15
CA PHE A 29 5.38 -5.70 29.50
C PHE A 29 4.74 -6.50 30.64
N ASP A 30 4.28 -7.70 30.32
CA ASP A 30 3.63 -8.64 31.22
C ASP A 30 4.20 -10.06 30.93
N ARG A 31 4.44 -10.87 31.98
CA ARG A 31 5.04 -12.21 31.82
C ARG A 31 4.13 -13.23 31.13
N SER A 32 2.83 -12.99 31.13
CA SER A 32 1.79 -13.81 30.53
C SER A 32 1.39 -13.37 29.13
N SER A 33 1.80 -12.18 28.69
CA SER A 33 1.49 -11.64 27.37
C SER A 33 2.62 -11.84 26.36
N ALA A 34 2.22 -11.92 25.09
CA ALA A 34 3.16 -11.88 23.98
C ALA A 34 3.76 -10.47 23.88
N PHE A 35 5.05 -10.40 23.57
CA PHE A 35 5.74 -9.14 23.35
C PHE A 35 5.55 -8.67 21.90
N GLY A 36 4.94 -7.50 21.72
CA GLY A 36 4.70 -6.89 20.42
C GLY A 36 5.14 -5.42 20.37
N HIS A 37 5.20 -4.92 19.14
CA HIS A 37 5.42 -3.52 18.84
C HIS A 37 4.45 -3.06 17.76
N ASP A 38 3.66 -2.05 18.09
CA ASP A 38 2.86 -1.33 17.12
C ASP A 38 3.76 -0.39 16.32
N HIS A 39 3.74 -0.57 15.00
CA HIS A 39 4.50 0.26 14.07
C HIS A 39 3.54 1.16 13.29
N GLN A 40 3.92 2.42 13.13
CA GLN A 40 3.22 3.36 12.27
C GLN A 40 4.14 3.84 11.17
N ILE A 41 3.67 3.78 9.92
CA ILE A 41 4.29 4.47 8.79
C ILE A 41 3.58 5.83 8.68
N GLY A 42 4.26 6.90 9.05
CA GLY A 42 3.67 8.25 9.12
C GLY A 42 3.60 8.94 7.78
N GLU A 43 4.54 8.63 6.90
CA GLU A 43 4.59 9.15 5.54
C GLU A 43 4.84 7.98 4.59
N VAL A 44 3.87 7.69 3.74
CA VAL A 44 4.02 6.73 2.64
C VAL A 44 4.43 7.54 1.42
N THR A 45 5.49 7.14 0.73
CA THR A 45 5.98 7.80 -0.51
C THR A 45 5.77 6.95 -1.76
N HIS A 46 5.56 5.64 -1.57
CA HIS A 46 5.23 4.72 -2.64
C HIS A 46 4.36 3.57 -2.10
N TYR A 47 3.35 3.20 -2.88
CA TYR A 47 2.36 2.18 -2.57
C TYR A 47 2.01 1.38 -3.81
N GLU A 48 2.08 0.05 -3.69
CA GLU A 48 1.62 -0.88 -4.71
C GLU A 48 0.66 -1.88 -4.08
N LEU A 49 -0.44 -2.18 -4.76
CA LEU A 49 -1.33 -3.29 -4.45
C LEU A 49 -1.46 -4.17 -5.68
N SER A 50 -1.15 -5.45 -5.51
CA SER A 50 -1.42 -6.50 -6.49
C SER A 50 -2.39 -7.53 -5.91
N VAL A 51 -3.34 -7.97 -6.72
CA VAL A 51 -4.24 -9.09 -6.41
C VAL A 51 -4.04 -10.15 -7.47
N ASP A 52 -3.64 -11.35 -7.06
CA ASP A 52 -3.30 -12.46 -7.96
C ASP A 52 -2.28 -12.07 -9.06
N ASN A 53 -1.27 -11.27 -8.65
CA ASN A 53 -0.24 -10.66 -9.51
C ASN A 53 -0.74 -9.60 -10.50
N GLU A 54 -2.01 -9.22 -10.48
CA GLU A 54 -2.54 -8.09 -11.24
C GLU A 54 -2.43 -6.79 -10.44
N GLU A 55 -1.84 -5.74 -11.02
CA GLU A 55 -1.76 -4.42 -10.40
C GLU A 55 -3.16 -3.81 -10.27
N TRP A 56 -3.60 -3.57 -9.03
CA TRP A 56 -4.84 -2.86 -8.75
C TRP A 56 -4.59 -1.38 -8.46
N PHE A 57 -3.53 -1.09 -7.70
CA PHE A 57 -3.14 0.28 -7.38
C PHE A 57 -1.63 0.44 -7.45
N TYR A 58 -1.21 1.56 -8.01
CA TYR A 58 0.15 2.03 -7.97
C TYR A 58 0.14 3.52 -7.65
N TRP A 59 0.93 3.91 -6.67
CA TRP A 59 1.15 5.31 -6.35
C TRP A 59 2.62 5.54 -6.03
N ASP A 60 3.17 6.60 -6.62
CA ASP A 60 4.52 7.04 -6.37
C ASP A 60 4.56 8.56 -6.33
N TYR A 61 4.94 9.10 -5.17
CA TYR A 61 4.95 10.53 -4.90
C TYR A 61 5.92 11.28 -5.82
N PHE A 62 7.14 10.77 -5.97
CA PHE A 62 8.22 11.46 -6.67
C PHE A 62 7.98 11.55 -8.18
N THR A 63 7.37 10.51 -8.77
CA THR A 63 7.04 10.48 -10.20
C THR A 63 5.67 11.03 -10.53
N THR A 64 4.89 11.48 -9.52
CA THR A 64 3.50 11.94 -9.70
C THR A 64 2.65 10.92 -10.47
N ARG A 65 2.87 9.63 -10.21
CA ARG A 65 2.15 8.53 -10.86
C ARG A 65 1.11 7.98 -9.93
N ARG A 66 -0.13 7.91 -10.40
CA ARG A 66 -1.24 7.29 -9.69
C ARG A 66 -2.02 6.45 -10.70
N ARG A 67 -1.82 5.13 -10.64
CA ARG A 67 -2.55 4.17 -11.45
C ARG A 67 -3.55 3.42 -10.61
N GLN A 68 -4.74 3.24 -11.16
CA GLN A 68 -5.80 2.42 -10.58
C GLN A 68 -6.38 1.54 -11.68
N PHE A 69 -6.34 0.23 -11.48
CA PHE A 69 -6.79 -0.78 -12.44
C PHE A 69 -6.24 -0.52 -13.86
N GLY A 70 -4.93 -0.24 -13.95
CA GLY A 70 -4.23 0.03 -15.21
C GLY A 70 -4.39 1.45 -15.78
N VAL A 71 -5.26 2.30 -15.23
CA VAL A 71 -5.47 3.67 -15.71
C VAL A 71 -4.60 4.64 -14.92
N ASP A 72 -3.73 5.39 -15.60
CA ASP A 72 -2.97 6.49 -14.99
C ASP A 72 -3.81 7.78 -14.94
N GLU A 73 -4.22 8.16 -13.74
CA GLU A 73 -5.13 9.26 -13.50
C GLU A 73 -4.45 10.63 -13.57
N LEU A 74 -3.11 10.67 -13.49
CA LEU A 74 -2.34 11.92 -13.41
C LEU A 74 -1.59 12.26 -14.70
N THR A 75 -1.70 11.45 -15.75
CA THR A 75 -1.08 11.71 -17.06
C THR A 75 -1.36 13.12 -17.57
N LYS A 76 -2.64 13.54 -17.57
CA LYS A 76 -3.01 14.89 -18.02
C LYS A 76 -2.34 15.99 -17.18
N ALA A 77 -2.27 15.81 -15.86
CA ALA A 77 -1.66 16.79 -14.98
C ALA A 77 -0.15 16.89 -15.20
N ARG A 78 0.54 15.76 -15.36
CA ARG A 78 1.98 15.74 -15.64
C ARG A 78 2.34 16.41 -16.95
N VAL A 79 1.56 16.16 -18.02
CA VAL A 79 1.72 16.86 -19.31
C VAL A 79 1.54 18.37 -19.15
N LEU A 80 0.51 18.81 -18.42
CA LEU A 80 0.27 20.25 -18.17
C LEU A 80 1.38 20.90 -17.33
N LEU A 81 2.00 20.16 -16.44
CA LEU A 81 3.09 20.62 -15.57
C LEU A 81 4.47 20.48 -16.23
N GLY A 82 4.58 19.90 -17.44
CA GLY A 82 5.83 19.73 -18.16
C GLY A 82 6.81 18.72 -17.52
N ILE A 83 6.29 17.73 -16.80
CA ILE A 83 7.06 16.68 -16.11
C ILE A 83 6.88 15.30 -16.75
N GLU A 84 6.40 15.26 -17.99
CA GLU A 84 6.23 14.08 -18.85
C GLU A 84 6.69 14.38 -20.27
#